data_AF-A0AAD6NLZ1-F1
#
_entry.id   AF-A0AAD6NLZ1-F1
#
_cell.length_a   1.000
_cell.length_b   1.000
_cell.length_c   1.000
_cell.angle_alpha   90.00
_cell.angle_beta   90.00
_cell.angle_gamma   90.00
#
_symmetry.space_group_name_H-M   'P 1'
#
loop_
_entity.id
_entity.type
_entity.pdbx_description
1 polymer ?
#
loop_
_entity_poly.entity_id
_entity_poly.type
_entity_poly.pdbx_seq_one_letter_code
_entity_poly.pdbx_strand_id
1 'polypeptide(L)'
;MMPSKASSDLENMRRHQLEVLRIRKEMSNTSSQDEFAKWAKLRRQHDKKVAELEKLSETVGAQKLKFSRIVSSSRWLLFSILGAFLQFWYRKEPVLWLPKGWLPGVVEWGLSFPQAPQGSVSANIWSASTAIAFGVTSRWIKSLRA
;
A
#
# COMPACT_ATOMS: atom_id res chain seq x y z
N MET A 1 -15.07 7.02 -0.44
CA MET A 1 -16.26 6.16 -0.59
C MET A 1 -15.79 4.76 -0.92
N MET A 2 -15.99 3.78 -0.02
CA MET A 2 -15.72 2.37 -0.36
C MET A 2 -16.75 1.91 -1.42
N PRO A 3 -16.38 1.05 -2.37
CA PRO A 3 -17.35 0.55 -3.35
C PRO A 3 -18.49 -0.17 -2.62
N SER A 4 -19.75 0.16 -2.96
CA SER A 4 -20.99 -0.36 -2.37
C SER A 4 -21.04 -1.90 -2.25
N LYS A 5 -20.37 -2.61 -3.16
CA LYS A 5 -20.21 -4.07 -3.12
C LYS A 5 -19.35 -4.57 -1.95
N ALA A 6 -18.30 -3.83 -1.58
CA ALA A 6 -17.44 -4.23 -0.47
C ALA A 6 -18.17 -4.17 0.88
N SER A 7 -19.10 -3.22 1.06
CA SER A 7 -19.93 -3.16 2.27
C SER A 7 -20.93 -4.32 2.35
N SER A 8 -21.59 -4.67 1.24
CA SER A 8 -22.51 -5.82 1.23
C SER A 8 -21.77 -7.14 1.42
N ASP A 9 -20.60 -7.29 0.81
CA ASP A 9 -19.77 -8.50 0.95
C ASP A 9 -19.26 -8.67 2.38
N LEU A 10 -18.91 -7.56 3.05
CA LEU A 10 -18.52 -7.57 4.46
C LEU A 10 -19.68 -7.95 5.39
N GLU A 11 -20.89 -7.46 5.11
CA GLU A 11 -22.09 -7.82 5.86
C GLU A 11 -22.42 -9.31 5.69
N ASN A 12 -22.37 -9.83 4.46
CA ASN A 12 -22.56 -11.24 4.16
C ASN A 12 -21.51 -12.12 4.87
N MET A 13 -20.24 -11.69 4.87
CA MET A 13 -19.17 -12.40 5.56
C MET A 13 -19.41 -12.45 7.08
N ARG A 14 -19.89 -11.35 7.67
CA ARG A 14 -20.27 -11.29 9.08
C ARG A 14 -21.48 -12.19 9.39
N ARG A 15 -22.48 -12.23 8.52
CA ARG A 15 -23.64 -13.14 8.67
C ARG A 15 -23.21 -14.60 8.65
N HIS A 16 -22.35 -15.00 7.71
CA HIS A 16 -21.84 -16.37 7.64
C HIS A 16 -20.96 -16.74 8.85
N GLN A 17 -20.14 -15.81 9.37
CA GLN A 17 -19.39 -16.02 10.62
C GLN A 17 -20.33 -16.31 11.80
N LEU A 18 -21.43 -15.55 11.93
CA LEU A 18 -22.43 -15.76 12.98
C LEU A 18 -23.15 -17.12 12.82
N GLU A 19 -23.49 -17.52 11.59
CA GLU A 19 -24.08 -18.83 11.31
C GLU A 19 -23.14 -19.99 11.70
N VAL A 20 -21.86 -19.90 11.36
CA VAL A 20 -20.85 -20.91 11.73
C VAL A 20 -20.72 -21.02 13.25
N LEU A 21 -20.67 -19.88 13.96
CA LEU A 21 -20.63 -19.87 15.43
C LEU A 21 -21.89 -20.46 16.05
N ARG A 22 -23.06 -20.20 15.46
CA ARG A 22 -24.33 -20.79 15.89
C ARG A 22 -24.33 -22.31 15.72
N ILE A 23 -23.95 -22.83 14.56
CA ILE A 23 -23.89 -24.28 14.31
C ILE A 23 -22.84 -24.93 15.21
N ARG A 24 -21.72 -24.26 15.47
CA ARG A 24 -20.69 -24.74 16.43
C ARG A 24 -21.25 -24.87 17.84
N LYS A 25 -22.06 -23.89 18.29
CA LYS A 25 -22.75 -23.95 19.59
C LYS A 25 -23.81 -25.04 19.64
N GLU A 26 -24.56 -25.24 18.56
CA GLU A 26 -25.52 -26.34 18.45
C GLU A 26 -24.83 -27.71 18.50
N MET A 27 -23.70 -27.89 17.79
CA MET A 27 -22.88 -29.10 17.88
C MET A 27 -22.31 -29.37 19.28
N SER A 28 -21.90 -28.34 20.02
CA SER A 28 -21.37 -28.52 21.39
C SER A 28 -22.45 -28.91 22.39
N ASN A 29 -23.71 -28.57 22.11
CA ASN A 29 -24.85 -28.89 22.95
C ASN A 29 -25.46 -30.28 22.63
N THR A 30 -25.10 -30.89 21.51
CA THR A 30 -25.57 -32.22 21.10
C THR A 30 -24.58 -33.30 21.55
N SER A 31 -25.05 -34.30 22.30
CA SER A 31 -24.26 -35.49 22.67
C SER A 31 -23.90 -36.27 21.40
N SER A 32 -22.60 -36.39 21.10
CA SER A 32 -22.11 -37.08 19.91
C SER A 32 -22.29 -38.59 19.97
N GLN A 33 -22.52 -39.17 21.15
CA GLN A 33 -22.71 -40.62 21.34
C GLN A 33 -24.18 -41.02 21.21
N ASP A 34 -25.10 -40.27 21.85
CA ASP A 34 -26.53 -40.61 21.85
C ASP A 34 -27.26 -40.09 20.61
N GLU A 35 -26.86 -38.92 20.10
CA GLU A 35 -27.48 -38.26 18.95
C GLU A 35 -26.55 -38.22 17.73
N PHE A 36 -25.74 -39.26 17.52
CA PHE A 36 -24.71 -39.31 16.45
C PHE A 36 -25.24 -38.92 15.07
N ALA A 37 -26.46 -39.34 14.71
CA ALA A 37 -27.08 -39.00 13.43
C ALA A 37 -27.33 -37.47 13.29
N LYS A 38 -27.79 -36.81 14.36
CA LYS A 38 -27.98 -35.34 14.37
C LYS A 38 -26.63 -34.63 14.39
N TRP A 39 -25.70 -35.09 15.22
CA TRP A 39 -24.35 -34.54 15.32
C TRP A 39 -23.60 -34.61 13.99
N ALA A 40 -23.64 -35.75 13.29
CA ALA A 40 -23.02 -35.93 11.98
C ALA A 40 -23.62 -35.00 10.91
N LYS A 41 -24.94 -34.76 10.95
CA LYS A 41 -25.61 -33.83 10.04
C LYS A 41 -25.19 -32.38 10.31
N LEU A 42 -25.18 -31.97 11.58
CA LEU A 42 -24.69 -30.65 12.01
C LEU A 42 -23.22 -30.43 11.63
N ARG A 43 -22.38 -31.46 11.78
CA ARG A 43 -20.96 -31.39 11.41
C ARG A 43 -20.75 -31.15 9.92
N ARG A 44 -21.46 -31.89 9.05
CA ARG A 44 -21.40 -31.66 7.59
C ARG A 44 -21.89 -30.26 7.21
N GLN A 45 -22.91 -29.73 7.89
CA GLN A 45 -23.39 -28.36 7.67
C GLN A 45 -22.36 -27.32 8.11
N HIS A 46 -21.70 -27.53 9.26
CA HIS A 46 -20.62 -26.67 9.73
C HIS A 46 -19.46 -26.66 8.72
N ASP A 47 -18.98 -27.83 8.32
CA ASP A 47 -17.84 -27.95 7.41
C ASP A 47 -18.16 -27.32 6.03
N LYS A 48 -19.40 -27.46 5.54
CA LYS A 48 -19.86 -26.75 4.33
C LYS A 48 -19.82 -25.22 4.50
N LYS A 49 -20.33 -24.71 5.61
CA LYS A 49 -20.39 -23.27 5.90
C LYS A 49 -19.00 -22.65 6.12
N VAL A 50 -18.08 -23.39 6.74
CA VAL A 50 -16.67 -22.98 6.87
C VAL A 50 -16.01 -22.89 5.49
N ALA A 51 -16.22 -23.88 4.63
CA ALA A 51 -15.67 -23.86 3.27
C ALA A 51 -16.23 -22.68 2.43
N GLU A 52 -17.51 -22.32 2.60
CA GLU A 52 -18.10 -21.13 1.97
C GLU A 52 -17.47 -19.83 2.50
N LEU A 53 -17.19 -19.76 3.81
CA LEU A 53 -16.58 -18.60 4.47
C LEU A 53 -15.14 -18.39 4.01
N GLU A 54 -14.34 -19.45 3.91
CA GLU A 54 -12.97 -19.39 3.40
C GLU A 54 -12.92 -18.85 1.97
N LYS A 55 -13.76 -19.36 1.07
CA LYS A 55 -13.88 -18.86 -0.32
C LYS A 55 -14.26 -17.39 -0.39
N LEU A 56 -15.21 -16.96 0.44
CA LEU A 56 -15.62 -15.56 0.50
C LEU A 56 -14.50 -14.68 1.06
N SER A 57 -13.80 -15.15 2.08
CA SER A 57 -12.66 -14.45 2.68
C SER A 57 -11.51 -14.27 1.69
N GLU A 58 -11.15 -15.30 0.93
CA GLU A 58 -10.15 -15.23 -0.14
C GLU A 58 -10.53 -14.22 -1.21
N THR A 59 -11.80 -14.22 -1.64
CA THR A 59 -12.32 -13.30 -2.65
C THR A 59 -12.22 -11.85 -2.18
N VAL A 60 -12.68 -11.57 -0.96
CA VAL A 60 -12.62 -10.23 -0.34
C VAL A 60 -11.17 -9.82 -0.12
N GLY A 61 -10.31 -10.73 0.32
CA GLY A 61 -8.87 -10.50 0.49
C GLY A 61 -8.19 -10.10 -0.83
N ALA A 62 -8.45 -10.86 -1.90
CA ALA A 62 -7.94 -10.58 -3.23
C ALA A 62 -8.43 -9.22 -3.77
N GLN A 63 -9.70 -8.87 -3.55
CA GLN A 63 -10.24 -7.57 -3.94
C GLN A 63 -9.59 -6.42 -3.18
N LYS A 64 -9.38 -6.55 -1.86
CA LYS A 64 -8.70 -5.54 -1.05
C LYS A 64 -7.25 -5.33 -1.51
N LEU A 65 -6.53 -6.41 -1.79
CA LEU A 65 -5.17 -6.34 -2.32
C LEU A 65 -5.12 -5.65 -3.69
N LYS A 66 -6.02 -6.02 -4.61
CA LYS A 66 -6.14 -5.37 -5.92
C LYS A 66 -6.43 -3.88 -5.78
N PHE A 67 -7.40 -3.50 -4.95
CA PHE A 67 -7.74 -2.10 -4.71
C PHE A 67 -6.58 -1.33 -4.09
N SER A 68 -5.97 -1.85 -3.04
CA SER A 68 -4.81 -1.22 -2.38
C SER A 68 -3.65 -1.04 -3.35
N ARG A 69 -3.39 -2.05 -4.20
CA ARG A 69 -2.38 -1.97 -5.25
C ARG A 69 -2.73 -0.89 -6.27
N ILE A 70 -3.96 -0.86 -6.79
CA ILE A 70 -4.39 0.15 -7.76
C ILE A 70 -4.26 1.56 -7.17
N VAL A 71 -4.74 1.80 -5.95
CA VAL A 71 -4.66 3.11 -5.29
C VAL A 71 -3.20 3.51 -5.01
N SER A 72 -2.38 2.57 -4.57
CA SER A 72 -0.97 2.85 -4.30
C SER A 72 -0.19 3.14 -5.59
N SER A 73 -0.45 2.34 -6.64
CA SER A 73 0.13 2.53 -7.97
C SER A 73 -0.35 3.82 -8.61
N SER A 74 -1.64 4.16 -8.52
CA SER A 74 -2.18 5.39 -9.09
C SER A 74 -1.62 6.62 -8.40
N ARG A 75 -1.50 6.60 -7.06
CA ARG A 75 -0.83 7.65 -6.31
C ARG A 75 0.62 7.79 -6.75
N TRP A 76 1.39 6.70 -6.79
CA TRP A 76 2.79 6.75 -7.22
C TRP A 76 2.89 7.33 -8.64
N LEU A 77 2.10 6.83 -9.57
CA LEU A 77 2.08 7.27 -10.96
C LEU A 77 1.69 8.75 -11.08
N LEU A 78 0.67 9.21 -10.35
CA LEU A 78 0.25 10.61 -10.35
C LEU A 78 1.36 11.53 -9.85
N PHE A 79 1.99 11.21 -8.71
CA PHE A 79 3.09 12.01 -8.18
C PHE A 79 4.33 11.95 -9.08
N SER A 80 4.63 10.80 -9.66
CA SER A 80 5.75 10.63 -10.58
C SER A 80 5.54 11.40 -11.89
N ILE A 81 4.34 11.38 -12.47
CA ILE A 81 4.02 12.12 -13.69
C ILE A 81 4.02 13.62 -13.42
N LEU A 82 3.39 14.07 -12.33
CA LEU A 82 3.42 15.48 -11.94
C LEU A 82 4.86 15.95 -11.71
N GLY A 83 5.67 15.17 -11.00
CA GLY A 83 7.08 15.47 -10.79
C GLY A 83 7.88 15.52 -12.09
N ALA A 84 7.69 14.54 -12.98
CA ALA A 84 8.35 14.51 -14.28
C ALA A 84 7.92 15.67 -15.19
N PHE A 85 6.63 16.03 -15.17
CA PHE A 85 6.10 17.17 -15.90
C PHE A 85 6.72 18.48 -15.41
N LEU A 86 6.82 18.66 -14.09
CA LEU A 86 7.43 19.85 -13.50
C LEU A 86 8.93 19.94 -13.82
N GLN A 87 9.66 18.81 -13.74
CA GLN A 87 11.07 18.74 -14.15
C GLN A 87 11.25 19.06 -15.64
N PHE A 88 10.32 18.62 -16.49
CA PHE A 88 10.35 18.93 -17.92
C PHE A 88 10.06 20.41 -18.20
N TRP A 89 9.13 21.01 -17.46
CA TRP A 89 8.76 22.42 -17.63
C TRP A 89 9.85 23.37 -17.13
N TYR A 90 10.36 23.13 -15.91
CA TYR A 90 11.42 23.93 -15.28
C TYR A 90 12.84 23.47 -15.65
N ARG A 91 12.95 22.74 -16.77
CA ARG A 91 14.19 22.13 -17.25
C ARG A 91 15.33 23.14 -17.49
N LYS A 92 15.00 24.42 -17.70
CA LYS A 92 15.95 25.50 -18.01
C LYS A 92 16.15 26.50 -16.86
N GLU A 93 15.42 26.36 -15.76
CA GLU A 93 15.50 27.31 -14.64
C GLU A 93 16.45 26.78 -13.55
N PRO A 94 17.44 27.57 -13.12
CA PRO A 94 18.30 27.21 -12.00
C PRO A 94 17.53 27.31 -10.68
N VAL A 95 17.64 26.29 -9.83
CA VAL A 95 16.96 26.28 -8.52
C VAL A 95 17.66 27.22 -7.54
N LEU A 96 19.00 27.27 -7.59
CA LEU A 96 19.80 28.09 -6.70
C LEU A 96 21.02 28.62 -7.46
N TRP A 97 21.24 29.93 -7.34
CA TRP A 97 22.44 30.60 -7.84
C TRP A 97 23.53 30.55 -6.78
N LEU A 98 24.73 30.10 -7.16
CA LEU A 98 25.89 30.09 -6.27
C LEU A 98 26.68 31.39 -6.42
N PRO A 99 27.17 32.00 -5.31
CA PRO A 99 28.10 33.11 -5.41
C PRO A 99 29.40 32.65 -6.07
N LYS A 100 29.90 33.46 -7.02
CA LYS A 100 31.07 33.12 -7.85
C LYS A 100 32.31 32.87 -6.97
N GLY A 101 32.96 31.71 -7.15
CA GLY A 101 34.23 31.37 -6.49
C GLY A 101 34.13 30.61 -5.17
N TRP A 102 32.94 30.14 -4.80
CA TRP A 102 32.75 29.34 -3.57
C TRP A 102 33.10 27.86 -3.75
N LEU A 103 33.04 27.35 -4.99
CA LEU A 103 33.32 25.95 -5.31
C LEU A 103 34.38 25.84 -6.41
N PRO A 104 35.23 24.80 -6.40
CA PRO A 104 36.13 24.51 -7.51
C PRO A 104 35.33 24.30 -8.80
N GLY A 105 35.81 24.81 -9.94
CA GLY A 105 35.07 24.78 -11.21
C GLY A 105 34.58 23.41 -11.67
N VAL A 106 35.24 22.32 -11.25
CA VAL A 106 34.80 20.93 -11.50
C VAL A 106 33.49 20.61 -10.76
N VAL A 107 33.34 21.09 -9.53
CA VAL A 107 32.13 20.91 -8.72
C VAL A 107 31.00 21.81 -9.24
N GLU A 108 31.32 23.03 -9.65
CA GLU A 108 30.35 23.92 -10.31
C GLU A 108 29.81 23.34 -11.62
N TRP A 109 30.67 22.69 -12.41
CA TRP A 109 30.27 21.95 -13.60
C TRP A 109 29.35 20.77 -13.25
N GLY A 110 29.75 19.96 -12.26
CA GLY A 110 28.95 18.83 -11.78
C GLY A 110 27.56 19.23 -11.30
N LEU A 111 27.45 20.31 -10.51
CA LEU A 111 26.19 20.86 -9.98
C LEU A 111 25.27 21.45 -11.06
N SER A 112 25.83 21.88 -12.19
CA SER A 112 25.08 22.46 -13.32
C SER A 112 24.53 21.43 -14.30
N PHE A 113 25.12 20.22 -14.35
CA PHE A 113 24.70 19.15 -15.25
C PHE A 113 23.26 18.69 -14.92
N PRO A 114 22.39 18.41 -15.90
CA PRO A 114 22.59 18.42 -17.35
C PRO A 114 22.20 19.72 -18.08
N GLN A 115 21.55 20.72 -17.44
CA GLN A 115 20.89 21.84 -18.16
C GLN A 115 20.85 23.20 -17.47
N ALA A 116 21.42 23.33 -16.27
CA ALA A 116 21.47 24.63 -15.62
C ALA A 116 22.69 25.43 -16.14
N PRO A 117 22.60 26.77 -16.23
CA PRO A 117 23.76 27.59 -16.56
C PRO A 117 24.89 27.42 -15.53
N GLN A 118 26.15 27.51 -15.95
CA GLN A 118 27.30 27.35 -15.07
C GLN A 118 27.22 28.32 -13.86
N GLY A 119 27.54 27.81 -12.67
CA GLY A 119 27.38 28.56 -11.41
C GLY A 119 26.00 28.45 -10.76
N SER A 120 25.19 27.47 -11.17
CA SER A 120 23.88 27.22 -10.56
C SER A 120 23.60 25.71 -10.37
N VAL A 121 22.69 25.40 -9.45
CA VAL A 121 22.29 24.02 -9.14
C VAL A 121 21.11 23.60 -10.02
N SER A 122 21.26 22.49 -10.75
CA SER A 122 20.20 21.94 -11.58
C SER A 122 19.06 21.35 -10.74
N ALA A 123 17.83 21.43 -11.26
CA ALA A 123 16.65 20.84 -10.62
C ALA A 123 16.79 19.33 -10.39
N ASN A 124 17.54 18.63 -11.25
CA ASN A 124 17.81 17.20 -11.12
C ASN A 124 18.72 16.89 -9.93
N ILE A 125 19.77 17.68 -9.75
CA ILE A 125 20.73 17.51 -8.64
C ILE A 125 20.10 17.91 -7.31
N TRP A 126 19.28 18.96 -7.32
CA TRP A 126 18.47 19.34 -6.17
C TRP A 126 17.48 18.23 -5.77
N SER A 127 16.78 17.65 -6.74
CA SER A 127 15.85 16.53 -6.51
C SER A 127 16.56 15.28 -6.00
N ALA A 128 17.74 14.97 -6.55
CA ALA A 128 18.56 13.86 -6.06
C ALA A 128 19.04 14.09 -4.61
N SER A 129 19.47 15.31 -4.29
CA SER A 129 19.93 15.68 -2.94
C SER A 129 18.82 15.54 -1.90
N THR A 130 17.61 16.04 -2.22
CA THR A 130 16.44 15.91 -1.33
C THR A 130 15.99 14.45 -1.16
N ALA A 131 16.08 13.62 -2.21
CA ALA A 131 15.80 12.19 -2.13
C ALA A 131 16.79 11.44 -1.22
N ILE A 132 18.09 11.75 -1.33
CA ILE A 132 19.13 11.18 -0.47
C ILE A 132 18.88 11.58 0.99
N ALA A 133 18.60 12.86 1.25
CA ALA A 133 18.30 13.36 2.58
C ALA A 133 17.10 12.62 3.20
N PHE A 134 16.01 12.47 2.46
CA PHE A 134 14.85 11.70 2.91
C PHE A 134 15.19 10.22 3.19
N GLY A 135 16.01 9.60 2.34
CA GLY A 135 16.49 8.24 2.52
C GLY A 135 17.36 8.05 3.77
N VAL A 136 18.21 9.01 4.10
CA VAL A 136 19.00 9.00 5.34
C VAL A 136 18.09 9.18 6.55
N THR A 137 17.20 10.18 6.55
CA THR A 137 16.28 10.44 7.66
C THR A 137 15.35 9.26 7.93
N SER A 138 14.82 8.62 6.89
CA SER A 138 13.96 7.44 7.03
C SER A 138 14.70 6.23 7.62
N ARG A 139 15.97 6.01 7.24
CA ARG A 139 16.82 4.97 7.83
C ARG A 139 17.14 5.27 9.30
N TRP A 140 17.44 6.53 9.60
CA TRP A 140 17.72 6.98 10.97
C TRP A 140 16.51 6.76 11.89
N ILE A 141 15.32 7.17 11.46
CA ILE A 141 14.06 6.95 12.20
C ILE A 141 13.80 5.45 12.44
N LYS A 142 14.09 4.60 11.45
CA LYS A 142 13.95 3.14 11.63
C LYS A 142 14.95 2.59 12.65
N SER A 143 16.18 3.09 12.68
CA SER A 143 17.18 2.68 13.69
C SER A 143 16.80 3.11 15.11
N LEU A 144 16.05 4.20 15.28
CA LEU A 144 15.56 4.65 16.58
C LEU A 144 14.35 3.85 17.11
N ARG A 145 13.69 3.08 16.24
CA ARG A 145 12.53 2.23 16.60
C ARG A 145 12.89 0.75 16.74
N ALA A 146 14.12 0.37 16.41
CA ALA A 146 14.66 -0.97 16.61
C ALA A 146 15.37 -1.05 17.97
#